data_AF-A0A6B2SAZ0-F1
#
_entry.id   AF-A0A6B2SAZ0-F1
#
_cell.length_a   1.000
_cell.length_b   1.000
_cell.length_c   1.000
_cell.angle_alpha   90.00
_cell.angle_beta   90.00
_cell.angle_gamma   90.00
#
_symmetry.space_group_name_H-M   'P 1'
#
loop_
_entity.id
_entity.type
_entity.pdbx_description
1 polymer ?
#
loop_
_entity_poly.entity_id
_entity_poly.type
_entity_poly.pdbx_seq_one_letter_code
_entity_poly.pdbx_strand_id
1 'polypeptide(L)'
;MALAALFPKDAHSRFDQVTIMLEDSPASPDLRAALFRILAGTPGMKLAGDARDSEGRAGVAVEITQKSWVRMGEGAGDDLTLHTQDRCIIAPDTGLLLETTHKTLGRATPADRCTWLEVGPAERVE
;
A
#
# COMPACT_ATOMS: atom_id res chain seq x y z
N MET A 1 -12.96 12.37 -9.22
CA MET A 1 -11.79 13.28 -9.33
C MET A 1 -11.60 14.21 -8.11
N ALA A 2 -12.61 14.47 -7.27
CA ALA A 2 -12.43 15.28 -6.05
C ALA A 2 -11.61 14.59 -4.92
N LEU A 3 -11.75 13.27 -4.73
CA LEU A 3 -11.08 12.53 -3.65
C LEU A 3 -9.54 12.56 -3.75
N ALA A 4 -8.99 12.43 -4.96
CA ALA A 4 -7.54 12.44 -5.17
C ALA A 4 -6.87 13.76 -4.72
N ALA A 5 -7.60 14.87 -4.72
CA ALA A 5 -7.11 16.17 -4.27
C ALA A 5 -6.96 16.26 -2.74
N LEU A 6 -7.57 15.33 -1.99
CA LEU A 6 -7.41 15.23 -0.53
C LEU A 6 -6.13 14.52 -0.12
N PHE A 7 -5.46 13.84 -1.05
CA PHE A 7 -4.21 13.13 -0.79
C PHE A 7 -2.98 13.98 -1.13
N PRO A 8 -1.85 13.76 -0.46
CA PRO A 8 -0.57 14.36 -0.80
C PRO A 8 -0.23 14.25 -2.29
N LYS A 9 0.49 15.26 -2.80
CA LYS A 9 1.05 15.22 -4.16
C LYS A 9 2.27 14.30 -4.24
N ASP A 10 2.98 14.16 -3.12
CA ASP A 10 4.08 13.23 -2.96
C ASP A 10 3.59 11.77 -3.07
N ALA A 11 4.28 10.96 -3.87
CA ALA A 11 3.86 9.59 -4.18
C ALA A 11 3.94 8.66 -2.96
N HIS A 12 4.96 8.83 -2.12
CA HIS A 12 5.16 8.04 -0.90
C HIS A 12 4.06 8.30 0.10
N SER A 13 3.85 9.56 0.47
CA SER A 13 2.83 9.95 1.42
C SER A 13 1.42 9.59 0.94
N ARG A 14 1.17 9.68 -0.37
CA ARG A 14 -0.10 9.24 -0.97
C ARG A 14 -0.26 7.72 -0.89
N PHE A 15 0.76 6.96 -1.25
CA PHE A 15 0.74 5.51 -1.18
C PHE A 15 0.45 5.04 0.24
N ASP A 16 1.19 5.54 1.23
CA ASP A 16 1.02 5.15 2.63
C ASP A 16 -0.40 5.44 3.13
N GLN A 17 -0.92 6.66 2.90
CA GLN A 17 -2.25 7.03 3.35
C GLN A 17 -3.34 6.18 2.69
N VAL A 18 -3.24 5.91 1.39
CA VAL A 18 -4.23 5.08 0.71
C VAL A 18 -4.15 3.63 1.18
N THR A 19 -2.95 3.08 1.35
CA THR A 19 -2.75 1.70 1.81
C THR A 19 -3.27 1.52 3.23
N ILE A 20 -2.95 2.43 4.16
CA ILE A 20 -3.50 2.43 5.53
C ILE A 20 -5.04 2.47 5.52
N MET A 21 -5.66 3.27 4.65
CA MET A 21 -7.12 3.29 4.53
C MET A 21 -7.69 1.97 3.98
N LEU A 22 -6.97 1.28 3.09
CA LEU A 22 -7.39 -0.02 2.54
C LEU A 22 -7.19 -1.16 3.54
N GLU A 23 -6.27 -1.00 4.50
CA GLU A 23 -5.89 -1.92 5.58
C GLU A 23 -6.84 -1.78 6.78
N ASP A 24 -6.94 -0.58 7.35
CA ASP A 24 -7.53 -0.35 8.67
C ASP A 24 -8.98 0.19 8.64
N SER A 25 -9.48 0.60 7.47
CA SER A 25 -10.83 1.18 7.35
C SER A 25 -11.83 0.21 6.71
N PRO A 26 -13.03 0.02 7.30
CA PRO A 26 -14.17 -0.60 6.61
C PRO A 26 -14.70 0.38 5.53
N ALA A 27 -13.93 0.54 4.46
CA ALA A 27 -14.26 1.40 3.34
C ALA A 27 -15.31 0.74 2.45
N SER A 28 -16.41 1.44 2.13
CA SER A 28 -17.44 0.94 1.20
C SER A 28 -16.84 0.54 -0.17
N PRO A 29 -17.54 -0.29 -0.98
CA PRO A 29 -17.01 -0.73 -2.27
C PRO A 29 -16.63 0.44 -3.19
N ASP A 30 -17.45 1.49 -3.20
CA ASP A 30 -17.20 2.72 -3.97
C ASP A 30 -15.95 3.45 -3.49
N LEU A 31 -15.74 3.54 -2.17
CA LEU A 31 -14.55 4.15 -1.60
C LEU A 31 -13.30 3.33 -1.94
N ARG A 32 -13.33 1.99 -1.79
CA ARG A 32 -12.22 1.11 -2.20
C ARG A 32 -11.89 1.28 -3.67
N ALA A 33 -12.89 1.28 -4.55
CA ALA A 33 -12.70 1.49 -5.98
C ALA A 33 -12.08 2.86 -6.28
N ALA A 34 -12.42 3.90 -5.51
CA ALA A 34 -11.82 5.22 -5.65
C ALA A 34 -10.36 5.24 -5.14
N LEU A 35 -10.07 4.60 -4.03
CA LEU A 35 -8.72 4.44 -3.46
C LEU A 35 -7.79 3.67 -4.43
N PHE A 36 -8.26 2.57 -5.04
CA PHE A 36 -7.48 1.84 -6.06
C PHE A 36 -7.22 2.68 -7.31
N ARG A 37 -8.17 3.50 -7.76
CA ARG A 37 -7.96 4.45 -8.85
C ARG A 37 -6.89 5.49 -8.51
N ILE A 38 -6.81 5.92 -7.25
CA ILE A 38 -5.76 6.82 -6.77
C ILE A 38 -4.41 6.11 -6.79
N LEU A 39 -4.31 4.88 -6.27
CA LEU A 39 -3.08 4.07 -6.32
C LEU A 39 -2.59 3.85 -7.75
N ALA A 40 -3.48 3.47 -8.66
CA ALA A 40 -3.15 3.25 -10.07
C ALA A 40 -2.65 4.52 -10.76
N GLY A 41 -3.11 5.70 -10.32
CA GLY A 41 -2.64 7.00 -10.79
C GLY A 41 -1.37 7.51 -10.08
N THR A 42 -0.87 6.81 -9.06
CA THR A 42 0.35 7.20 -8.34
C THR A 42 1.59 6.93 -9.21
N PRO A 43 2.43 7.94 -9.47
CA PRO A 43 3.66 7.75 -10.24
C PRO A 43 4.56 6.68 -9.63
N GLY A 44 5.08 5.77 -10.45
CA GLY A 44 5.97 4.69 -10.01
C GLY A 44 5.26 3.39 -9.63
N MET A 45 3.92 3.38 -9.58
CA MET A 45 3.14 2.17 -9.39
C MET A 45 3.31 1.20 -10.58
N LYS A 46 3.46 -0.08 -10.29
CA LYS A 46 3.61 -1.16 -11.27
C LYS A 46 2.67 -2.31 -10.95
N LEU A 47 2.12 -2.91 -11.99
CA LEU A 47 1.43 -4.19 -11.89
C LEU A 47 2.46 -5.32 -11.94
N ALA A 48 2.58 -6.09 -10.86
CA ALA A 48 3.48 -7.23 -10.76
C ALA A 48 2.83 -8.56 -11.20
N GLY A 49 1.52 -8.55 -11.47
CA GLY A 49 0.77 -9.70 -11.99
C GLY A 49 0.20 -10.60 -10.90
N ASP A 50 -0.18 -11.81 -11.27
CA ASP A 50 -0.78 -12.79 -10.35
C ASP A 50 0.19 -13.16 -9.22
N ALA A 51 -0.35 -13.27 -8.01
CA ALA A 51 0.40 -13.63 -6.81
C ALA A 51 -0.45 -14.44 -5.84
N ARG A 52 0.21 -15.02 -4.84
CA ARG A 52 -0.43 -15.60 -3.67
C ARG A 52 0.15 -14.96 -2.42
N ASP A 53 -0.70 -14.70 -1.45
CA ASP A 53 -0.25 -14.28 -0.12
C ASP A 53 0.32 -15.48 0.67
N SER A 54 0.75 -15.21 1.90
CA SER A 54 1.31 -16.24 2.79
C SER A 54 0.30 -17.30 3.22
N GLU A 55 -1.00 -17.01 3.18
CA GLU A 55 -2.09 -18.00 3.43
C GLU A 55 -2.45 -18.80 2.16
N GLY A 56 -1.81 -18.51 1.04
CA GLY A 56 -2.05 -19.17 -0.24
C GLY A 56 -3.27 -18.67 -1.01
N ARG A 57 -3.95 -17.62 -0.56
CA ARG A 57 -5.06 -16.97 -1.26
C ARG A 57 -4.54 -16.32 -2.54
N ALA A 58 -5.29 -16.47 -3.63
CA ALA A 58 -4.92 -15.90 -4.92
C ALA A 58 -5.26 -14.40 -4.97
N GLY A 59 -4.38 -13.61 -5.58
CA GLY A 59 -4.58 -12.18 -5.77
C GLY A 59 -3.72 -11.62 -6.89
N VAL A 60 -3.79 -10.30 -7.05
CA VAL A 60 -2.99 -9.53 -7.98
C VAL A 60 -2.02 -8.67 -7.19
N ALA A 61 -0.74 -8.75 -7.52
CA ALA A 61 0.29 -7.94 -6.91
C ALA A 61 0.49 -6.62 -7.64
N VAL A 62 0.57 -5.54 -6.86
CA VAL A 62 1.06 -4.23 -7.30
C VAL A 62 2.25 -3.84 -6.44
N GLU A 63 3.17 -3.07 -7.01
CA GLU A 63 4.37 -2.63 -6.32
C GLU A 63 4.77 -1.21 -6.69
N ILE A 64 5.42 -0.53 -5.77
CA ILE A 64 6.01 0.79 -5.98
C ILE A 64 7.42 0.80 -5.40
N THR A 65 8.35 1.44 -6.11
CA THR A 65 9.70 1.73 -5.60
C THR A 65 9.84 3.22 -5.44
N GLN A 66 10.14 3.67 -4.22
CA GLN A 66 10.09 5.08 -3.87
C GLN A 66 11.19 5.48 -2.90
N LYS A 67 11.40 6.79 -2.78
CA LYS A 67 12.27 7.37 -1.75
C LYS A 67 11.43 7.58 -0.50
N SER A 68 11.94 7.10 0.63
CA SER A 68 11.42 7.31 1.97
C SER A 68 12.40 8.13 2.78
N TRP A 69 11.91 8.82 3.80
CA TRP A 69 12.72 9.66 4.67
C TRP A 69 12.47 9.25 6.11
N VAL A 70 13.54 8.91 6.82
CA VAL A 70 13.47 8.67 8.26
C VAL A 70 14.05 9.88 8.95
N ARG A 71 13.21 10.59 9.69
CA ARG A 71 13.67 11.66 10.57
C ARG A 71 14.35 11.01 11.77
N MET A 72 15.65 11.18 11.84
CA MET A 72 16.39 10.77 13.03
C MET A 72 16.10 11.82 14.12
N GLY A 73 15.80 11.38 15.35
CA GLY A 73 15.42 12.27 16.44
C GLY A 73 16.43 13.40 16.70
N GLU A 74 16.04 14.44 17.44
CA GLU A 74 16.95 15.56 17.75
C GLU A 74 18.27 15.05 18.34
N GLY A 75 19.39 15.38 17.67
CA GLY A 75 20.74 14.96 18.04
C GLY A 75 21.26 13.70 17.32
N ALA A 76 20.45 13.03 16.49
CA ALA A 76 20.82 11.82 15.77
C ALA A 76 21.16 12.09 14.28
N GLY A 77 22.05 13.04 13.98
CA GLY A 77 22.57 13.26 12.62
C GLY A 77 21.55 13.73 11.58
N ASP A 78 21.95 13.68 10.29
CA ASP A 78 21.12 14.11 9.16
C ASP A 78 19.97 13.12 8.87
N ASP A 79 18.86 13.65 8.33
CA ASP A 79 17.74 12.83 7.86
C ASP A 79 18.20 11.78 6.84
N LEU A 80 17.75 10.54 7.05
CA LEU A 80 18.18 9.43 6.24
C LEU A 80 17.22 9.22 5.07
N THR A 81 17.73 9.35 3.85
CA THR A 81 16.99 8.96 2.64
C THR A 81 17.16 7.46 2.39
N LEU A 82 16.05 6.74 2.33
CA LEU A 82 16.00 5.32 2.02
C LEU A 82 15.28 5.10 0.68
N HIS A 83 15.60 4.00 0.01
CA HIS A 83 14.78 3.50 -1.09
C HIS A 83 13.98 2.31 -0.59
N THR A 84 12.67 2.33 -0.77
CA THR A 84 11.77 1.27 -0.33
C THR A 84 11.10 0.64 -1.54
N GLN A 85 10.82 -0.65 -1.44
CA GLN A 85 9.93 -1.37 -2.33
C GLN A 85 8.74 -1.83 -1.50
N ASP A 86 7.58 -1.26 -1.81
CA ASP A 86 6.31 -1.61 -1.21
C ASP A 86 5.54 -2.49 -2.18
N ARG A 87 4.94 -3.56 -1.67
CA ARG A 87 4.14 -4.51 -2.45
C ARG A 87 2.83 -4.79 -1.74
N CYS A 88 1.74 -4.80 -2.50
CA CYS A 88 0.42 -5.16 -2.03
C CYS A 88 -0.12 -6.33 -2.88
N ILE A 89 -0.71 -7.34 -2.24
CA ILE A 89 -1.49 -8.39 -2.91
C ILE A 89 -2.97 -8.10 -2.66
N ILE A 90 -3.75 -7.99 -3.73
CA ILE A 90 -5.16 -7.60 -3.69
C ILE A 90 -6.02 -8.75 -4.23
N ALA A 91 -7.08 -9.12 -3.52
CA ALA A 91 -8.10 -10.03 -4.01
C ALA A 91 -8.92 -9.33 -5.13
N PRO A 92 -8.91 -9.82 -6.38
CA PRO A 92 -9.50 -9.11 -7.51
C PRO A 92 -11.04 -9.09 -7.49
N ASP A 93 -11.67 -10.02 -6.79
CA ASP A 93 -13.11 -10.19 -6.69
C ASP A 93 -13.76 -9.26 -5.66
N THR A 94 -13.07 -9.03 -4.55
CA THR A 94 -13.56 -8.29 -3.39
C THR A 94 -12.82 -6.97 -3.19
N GLY A 95 -11.69 -6.79 -3.87
CA GLY A 95 -10.79 -5.66 -3.68
C GLY A 95 -10.15 -5.64 -2.29
N LEU A 96 -10.15 -6.75 -1.55
CA LEU A 96 -9.53 -6.83 -0.23
C LEU A 96 -8.01 -6.87 -0.34
N LEU A 97 -7.33 -6.20 0.59
CA LEU A 97 -5.89 -6.32 0.72
C LEU A 97 -5.59 -7.64 1.44
N LEU A 98 -4.79 -8.49 0.82
CA LEU A 98 -4.44 -9.81 1.35
C LEU A 98 -3.09 -9.79 2.08
N GLU A 99 -2.13 -9.06 1.53
CA GLU A 99 -0.79 -8.96 2.09
C GLU A 99 -0.12 -7.64 1.69
N THR A 100 0.60 -7.04 2.63
CA THR A 100 1.53 -5.96 2.35
C THR A 100 2.95 -6.34 2.74
N THR A 101 3.91 -5.92 1.94
CA THR A 101 5.34 -6.11 2.20
C THR A 101 6.05 -4.78 2.01
N HIS A 102 6.84 -4.39 3.00
CA HIS A 102 7.71 -3.21 2.97
C HIS A 102 9.17 -3.66 3.02
N LYS A 103 9.96 -3.33 2.00
CA LYS A 103 11.37 -3.69 1.94
C LYS A 103 12.25 -2.46 1.75
N THR A 104 13.15 -2.20 2.69
CA THR A 104 14.22 -1.24 2.46
C THR A 104 15.27 -1.84 1.52
N LEU A 105 15.47 -1.21 0.36
CA LEU A 105 16.46 -1.61 -0.63
C LEU A 105 17.88 -1.23 -0.20
N GLY A 106 18.87 -2.05 -0.58
CA GLY A 106 20.27 -1.81 -0.25
C GLY A 106 20.65 -2.07 1.21
N ARG A 107 19.72 -2.60 2.02
CA ARG A 107 19.98 -3.05 3.39
C ARG A 107 19.71 -4.54 3.53
N ALA A 108 20.44 -5.19 4.44
CA ALA A 108 20.26 -6.60 4.76
C ALA A 108 19.11 -6.85 5.76
N THR A 109 18.36 -5.81 6.12
CA THR A 109 17.17 -5.92 6.97
C THR A 109 16.09 -6.74 6.24
N PRO A 110 15.46 -7.71 6.92
CA PRO A 110 14.29 -8.40 6.38
C PRO A 110 13.20 -7.42 5.97
N ALA A 111 12.34 -7.83 5.04
CA ALA A 111 11.15 -7.06 4.72
C ALA A 111 10.12 -7.24 5.83
N ASP A 112 9.44 -6.16 6.20
CA ASP A 112 8.25 -6.23 7.04
C ASP A 112 7.10 -6.77 6.18
N ARG A 113 6.33 -7.70 6.73
CA ARG A 113 5.21 -8.33 6.05
C ARG A 113 4.00 -8.41 6.97
N CYS A 114 2.86 -7.97 6.48
CA CYS A 114 1.56 -8.12 7.13
C CYS A 114 0.65 -8.93 6.23
N THR A 115 0.14 -10.07 6.72
CA THR A 115 -0.88 -10.86 6.02
C THR A 115 -2.22 -10.63 6.70
N TRP A 116 -3.16 -10.07 5.95
CA TRP A 116 -4.45 -9.62 6.46
C TRP A 116 -5.45 -10.76 6.46
N LEU A 117 -5.67 -11.38 7.61
CA LEU A 117 -6.64 -12.48 7.73
C LEU A 117 -8.07 -11.98 7.51
N GLU A 118 -8.36 -10.80 8.03
CA GLU A 118 -9.61 -10.06 7.82
C GLU A 118 -9.28 -8.59 7.59
N VAL A 119 -10.05 -7.94 6.72
CA VAL A 119 -10.04 -6.49 6.49
C VAL A 119 -11.48 -6.04 6.60
N GLY A 120 -11.72 -4.97 7.38
CA GLY A 120 -13.08 -4.55 7.77
C GLY A 120 -14.04 -4.46 6.57
N PRO A 121 -15.32 -4.83 6.75
CA PRO A 121 -16.26 -4.99 5.65
C PRO A 121 -16.48 -3.65 4.93
N ALA A 122 -16.32 -3.66 3.61
CA ALA A 122 -17.02 -2.72 2.74
C ALA A 122 -18.49 -3.16 2.77
N GLU A 123 -19.35 -2.41 3.46
CA GLU A 123 -20.75 -2.80 3.71
C GLU A 123 -21.38 -3.43 2.46
N ARG A 124 -22.00 -4.60 2.63
CA ARG A 124 -22.63 -5.41 1.58
C ARG A 124 -23.36 -4.53 0.55
N VAL A 125 -23.25 -4.90 -0.72
CA VAL A 125 -24.27 -4.57 -1.72
C VAL A 125 -25.50 -5.40 -1.36
N GLU A 126 -26.63 -4.75 -1.06
CA GLU A 126 -27.95 -5.39 -1.16
C GLU A 126 -28.37 -5.50 -2.63
#